data_AF-A0A1N7QAL2-F1
#
_entry.id   AF-A0A1N7QAL2-F1
#
_cell.length_a   1.000
_cell.length_b   1.000
_cell.length_c   1.000
_cell.angle_alpha   90.00
_cell.angle_beta   90.00
_cell.angle_gamma   90.00
#
_symmetry.space_group_name_H-M   'P 1'
#
loop_
_entity.id
_entity.type
_entity.pdbx_description
1 polymer ?
#
loop_
_entity_poly.entity_id
_entity_poly.type
_entity_poly.pdbx_seq_one_letter_code
_entity_poly.pdbx_strand_id
1 'polypeptide(L)'
;MPDHLLPVLNDFLVLGAGAIAWLSGEAGRIVVASGAGGLVRWLASERKRIREGILSVFTGILVGSYLWPLVLAAIGLLPGVSPESGDSQAMAGFIAGMMGISGAKIVIAVIEARGRQHTSGGGDGQDRGA
;
A
#
# COMPACT_ATOMS: atom_id res chain seq x y z
N MET A 1 34.76 -25.33 22.01
CA MET A 1 33.58 -24.44 22.01
C MET A 1 33.66 -23.28 20.99
N PRO A 2 34.27 -23.40 19.79
CA PRO A 2 34.00 -22.48 18.66
C PRO A 2 33.15 -23.09 17.53
N ASP A 3 32.86 -24.38 17.57
CA ASP A 3 32.30 -25.14 16.43
C ASP A 3 30.82 -24.83 16.13
N HIS A 4 30.14 -24.15 17.05
CA HIS A 4 28.72 -23.77 16.96
C HIS A 4 28.51 -22.36 16.38
N LEU A 5 29.55 -21.53 16.30
CA LEU A 5 29.43 -20.14 15.85
C LEU A 5 29.41 -20.01 14.32
N LEU A 6 30.12 -20.90 13.63
CA LEU A 6 30.17 -20.93 12.17
C LEU A 6 28.82 -21.25 11.51
N PRO A 7 28.03 -22.25 11.95
CA PRO A 7 26.72 -22.51 11.36
C PRO A 7 25.72 -21.37 11.63
N VAL A 8 25.71 -20.82 12.84
CA VAL A 8 24.84 -19.68 13.18
C VAL A 8 25.18 -18.46 12.33
N LEU A 9 26.47 -18.14 12.17
CA LEU A 9 26.91 -17.03 11.31
C LEU A 9 26.51 -17.26 9.84
N ASN A 10 26.67 -18.47 9.34
CA ASN A 10 26.27 -18.83 7.98
C ASN A 10 24.75 -18.67 7.79
N ASP A 11 23.94 -19.14 8.73
CA ASP A 11 22.48 -19.00 8.68
C ASP A 11 22.06 -17.52 8.68
N PHE A 12 22.69 -16.68 9.52
CA PHE A 12 22.46 -15.24 9.51
C PHE A 12 22.87 -14.59 8.19
N LEU A 13 24.00 -15.00 7.61
CA LEU A 13 24.47 -14.45 6.33
C LEU A 13 23.56 -14.86 5.17
N VAL A 14 23.12 -16.10 5.12
CA VAL A 14 22.20 -16.60 4.08
C VAL A 14 20.83 -15.92 4.21
N LEU A 15 20.29 -15.80 5.43
CA LEU A 15 19.04 -15.08 5.68
C LEU A 15 19.17 -13.59 5.35
N GLY A 16 20.27 -12.96 5.74
CA GLY A 16 20.55 -11.55 5.45
C GLY A 16 20.69 -11.29 3.96
N ALA A 17 21.46 -12.11 3.24
CA ALA A 17 21.61 -12.01 1.79
C ALA A 17 20.28 -12.25 1.06
N GLY A 18 19.49 -13.23 1.51
CA GLY A 18 18.15 -13.49 0.99
C GLY A 18 17.20 -12.30 1.18
N ALA A 19 17.22 -11.67 2.35
CA ALA A 19 16.41 -10.48 2.62
C ALA A 19 16.83 -9.28 1.75
N ILE A 20 18.14 -9.05 1.59
CA ILE A 20 18.66 -7.97 0.73
C ILE A 20 18.31 -8.23 -0.74
N ALA A 21 18.49 -9.47 -1.21
CA ALA A 21 18.13 -9.85 -2.57
C ALA A 21 16.64 -9.64 -2.84
N TRP A 22 15.77 -10.02 -1.89
CA TRP A 22 14.34 -9.80 -1.99
C TRP A 22 13.99 -8.31 -2.01
N LEU A 23 14.61 -7.49 -1.16
CA LEU A 23 14.43 -6.04 -1.14
C LEU A 23 14.91 -5.36 -2.43
N SER A 24 15.93 -5.92 -3.10
CA SER A 24 16.43 -5.43 -4.38
C SER A 24 15.51 -5.78 -5.57
N GLY A 25 14.64 -6.77 -5.40
CA GLY A 25 13.66 -7.16 -6.41
C GLY A 25 12.55 -6.12 -6.59
N GLU A 26 11.82 -6.24 -7.70
CA GLU A 26 10.72 -5.33 -8.07
C GLU A 26 9.64 -5.23 -6.97
N ALA A 27 9.23 -6.38 -6.43
CA ALA A 27 8.30 -6.44 -5.30
C ALA A 27 8.84 -5.78 -4.02
N GLY A 28 10.12 -5.99 -3.70
CA GLY A 28 10.77 -5.38 -2.55
C GLY A 28 10.83 -3.86 -2.66
N ARG A 29 11.18 -3.35 -3.84
CA ARG A 29 11.21 -1.90 -4.13
C ARG A 29 9.84 -1.26 -3.96
N ILE A 30 8.77 -1.90 -4.43
CA ILE A 30 7.39 -1.41 -4.26
C ILE A 30 7.04 -1.36 -2.77
N VAL A 31 7.28 -2.43 -2.02
CA VAL A 31 6.99 -2.50 -0.57
C VAL A 31 7.73 -1.40 0.20
N VAL A 32 9.02 -1.22 -0.07
CA VAL A 32 9.83 -0.16 0.56
C VAL A 32 9.31 1.22 0.18
N ALA A 33 9.02 1.46 -1.10
CA ALA A 33 8.50 2.74 -1.57
C ALA A 33 7.14 3.06 -0.93
N SER A 34 6.25 2.08 -0.84
CA SER A 34 4.94 2.21 -0.20
C SER A 34 5.02 2.48 1.30
N GLY A 35 5.91 1.77 2.01
CA GLY A 35 6.18 2.05 3.42
C GLY A 35 6.78 3.45 3.63
N ALA A 36 7.69 3.88 2.75
CA ALA A 36 8.26 5.21 2.77
C ALA A 36 7.19 6.29 2.55
N GLY A 37 6.24 6.09 1.64
CA GLY A 37 5.10 7.01 1.45
C GLY A 37 4.25 7.16 2.71
N GLY A 38 3.96 6.04 3.39
CA GLY A 38 3.26 6.05 4.67
C GLY A 38 4.05 6.75 5.79
N LEU A 39 5.37 6.60 5.79
CA LEU A 39 6.26 7.28 6.74
C LEU A 39 6.31 8.79 6.51
N VAL A 40 6.51 9.22 5.25
CA VAL A 40 6.57 10.63 4.85
C VAL A 40 5.28 11.34 5.24
N ARG A 41 4.13 10.70 5.00
CA ARG A 41 2.83 11.21 5.43
C ARG A 41 2.74 11.40 6.94
N TRP A 42 3.19 10.42 7.73
CA TRP A 42 3.17 10.55 9.20
C TRP A 42 4.09 11.69 9.66
N LEU A 43 5.25 11.82 9.03
CA LEU A 43 6.17 12.93 9.24
C LEU A 43 5.50 14.28 8.99
N ALA A 44 4.70 14.37 7.92
CA ALA A 44 3.97 15.57 7.54
C ALA A 44 2.75 15.87 8.44
N SER A 45 2.17 14.87 9.12
CA SER A 45 0.99 15.01 9.99
C SER A 45 1.35 15.39 11.44
N GLU A 46 2.34 16.25 11.64
CA GLU A 46 2.81 16.75 12.96
C GLU A 46 3.35 15.68 13.93
N ARG A 47 3.61 14.44 13.49
CA ARG A 47 4.18 13.35 14.30
C ARG A 47 3.48 13.12 15.66
N LYS A 48 2.16 13.25 15.71
CA LYS A 48 1.37 13.23 16.97
C LYS A 48 1.76 12.10 17.92
N ARG A 49 1.94 10.87 17.42
CA ARG A 49 2.40 9.70 18.19
C ARG A 49 3.25 8.74 17.35
N ILE A 50 4.30 8.16 17.94
CA ILE A 50 5.16 7.15 17.27
C ILE A 50 4.34 5.92 16.86
N ARG A 51 3.40 5.49 17.71
CA ARG A 51 2.49 4.37 17.42
C ARG A 51 1.68 4.59 16.14
N GLU A 52 1.26 5.82 15.87
CA GLU A 52 0.55 6.18 14.64
C GLU A 52 1.48 6.15 13.43
N GLY A 53 2.77 6.46 13.62
CA GLY A 53 3.78 6.34 12.58
C GLY A 53 3.99 4.90 12.13
N ILE A 54 4.12 3.99 13.08
CA ILE A 54 4.21 2.55 12.79
C ILE A 54 2.97 2.09 12.02
N LEU A 55 1.78 2.45 12.51
CA LEU A 55 0.52 2.10 11.85
C LEU A 55 0.42 2.70 10.43
N SER A 56 0.92 3.92 10.24
CA SER A 56 0.96 4.60 8.93
C SER A 56 1.87 3.87 7.94
N VAL A 57 3.04 3.40 8.38
CA VAL A 57 3.95 2.61 7.53
C VAL A 57 3.31 1.28 7.13
N PHE A 58 2.74 0.53 8.08
CA PHE A 58 2.06 -0.73 7.77
C PHE A 58 0.88 -0.53 6.83
N THR A 59 0.08 0.50 7.08
CA THR A 59 -1.04 0.85 6.18
C THR A 59 -0.52 1.24 4.80
N GLY A 60 0.56 2.01 4.73
CA GLY A 60 1.23 2.39 3.49
C GLY A 60 1.70 1.18 2.69
N ILE A 61 2.36 0.22 3.33
CA ILE A 61 2.78 -1.06 2.71
C ILE A 61 1.57 -1.83 2.18
N LEU A 62 0.52 -1.97 3.01
CA LEU A 62 -0.67 -2.74 2.64
C LEU A 62 -1.38 -2.11 1.45
N VAL A 63 -1.72 -0.81 1.57
CA VAL A 63 -2.39 -0.06 0.51
C VAL A 63 -1.53 -0.03 -0.75
N GLY A 64 -0.24 0.26 -0.61
CA GLY A 64 0.69 0.30 -1.73
C GLY A 64 0.79 -1.03 -2.48
N SER A 65 0.86 -2.16 -1.77
CA SER A 65 0.95 -3.49 -2.38
C SER A 65 -0.28 -3.87 -3.21
N TYR A 66 -1.46 -3.34 -2.89
CA TYR A 66 -2.70 -3.61 -3.62
C TYR A 66 -3.11 -2.51 -4.61
N LEU A 67 -2.83 -1.24 -4.31
CA LEU A 67 -3.26 -0.10 -5.10
C LEU A 67 -2.20 0.39 -6.10
N TRP A 68 -0.93 -0.07 -6.02
CA TRP A 68 0.10 0.39 -6.97
C TRP A 68 -0.27 0.18 -8.46
N PRO A 69 -0.97 -0.89 -8.91
CA PRO A 69 -1.29 -1.03 -10.34
C PRO A 69 -2.31 0.01 -10.78
N LEU A 70 -3.25 0.38 -9.90
CA LEU A 70 -4.24 1.41 -10.16
C LEU A 70 -3.58 2.79 -10.25
N VAL A 71 -2.67 3.08 -9.32
CA VAL A 71 -1.91 4.33 -9.34
C VAL A 71 -0.97 4.38 -10.55
N LEU A 72 -0.36 3.26 -10.92
CA LEU A 72 0.48 3.17 -12.12
C LEU A 72 -0.35 3.42 -13.39
N ALA A 73 -1.55 2.84 -13.50
CA ALA A 73 -2.46 3.11 -14.59
C ALA A 73 -2.85 4.60 -14.67
N ALA A 74 -3.09 5.24 -13.52
CA ALA A 74 -3.39 6.66 -13.46
C ALA A 74 -2.19 7.54 -13.89
N ILE A 75 -0.98 7.21 -13.43
CA ILE A 75 0.25 7.94 -13.80
C ILE A 75 0.62 7.69 -15.26
N GLY A 76 0.36 6.48 -15.79
CA GLY A 76 0.61 6.14 -17.19
C GLY A 76 -0.24 6.92 -18.19
N LEU A 77 -1.28 7.63 -17.75
CA LEU A 77 -2.02 8.59 -18.56
C LEU A 77 -1.27 9.91 -18.76
N LEU A 78 -0.23 10.17 -17.95
CA LEU A 78 0.58 11.39 -18.07
C LEU A 78 1.58 11.25 -19.24
N PRO A 79 1.67 12.25 -20.12
CA PRO A 79 2.63 12.23 -21.21
C PRO A 79 4.06 12.22 -20.67
N GLY A 80 4.87 11.27 -21.15
CA GLY A 80 6.28 11.14 -20.78
C GLY A 80 6.59 10.13 -19.66
N VAL A 81 5.57 9.48 -19.07
CA VAL A 81 5.82 8.39 -18.11
C VAL A 81 5.71 7.03 -18.80
N SER A 82 6.80 6.24 -18.75
CA SER A 82 6.76 4.85 -19.17
C SER A 82 6.30 3.96 -18.00
N PRO A 83 5.13 3.31 -18.07
CA PRO A 83 4.63 2.46 -16.98
C PRO A 83 5.44 1.16 -16.81
N GLU A 84 6.25 0.78 -17.81
CA GLU A 84 7.07 -0.44 -17.76
C GLU A 84 8.38 -0.26 -16.99
N SER A 85 8.73 0.97 -16.60
CA SER A 85 9.96 1.19 -15.83
C SER A 85 9.75 0.81 -14.35
N GLY A 86 10.73 0.12 -13.76
CA GLY A 86 10.70 -0.22 -12.33
C GLY A 86 10.67 1.01 -11.42
N ASP A 87 11.14 2.16 -11.91
CA ASP A 87 11.07 3.44 -11.20
C ASP A 87 9.63 3.99 -11.18
N SER A 88 8.89 3.87 -12.27
CA SER A 88 7.47 4.23 -12.33
C SER A 88 6.63 3.39 -11.38
N GLN A 89 6.93 2.10 -11.27
CA GLN A 89 6.26 1.20 -10.33
C GLN A 89 6.57 1.55 -8.87
N ALA A 90 7.84 1.82 -8.55
CA ALA A 90 8.23 2.28 -7.21
C ALA A 90 7.56 3.63 -6.87
N MET A 91 7.49 4.56 -7.81
CA MET A 91 6.80 5.83 -7.63
C MET A 91 5.29 5.66 -7.43
N ALA A 92 4.65 4.77 -8.20
CA ALA A 92 3.25 4.42 -8.01
C ALA A 92 3.00 3.81 -6.62
N GLY A 93 3.87 2.91 -6.19
CA GLY A 93 3.86 2.34 -4.84
C GLY A 93 4.01 3.40 -3.75
N PHE A 94 4.91 4.37 -3.92
CA PHE A 94 5.10 5.49 -3.00
C PHE A 94 3.85 6.39 -2.91
N ILE A 95 3.28 6.77 -4.06
CA ILE A 95 2.07 7.60 -4.13
C ILE A 95 0.88 6.88 -3.51
N ALA A 96 0.71 5.58 -3.80
CA ALA A 96 -0.29 4.74 -3.16
C ALA A 96 -0.08 4.68 -1.63
N GLY A 97 1.18 4.57 -1.18
CA GLY A 97 1.56 4.60 0.23
C GLY A 97 1.22 5.92 0.92
N MET A 98 1.40 7.06 0.25
CA MET A 98 0.98 8.37 0.76
C MET A 98 -0.54 8.48 0.91
N MET A 99 -1.30 7.80 0.04
CA MET A 99 -2.76 7.80 0.07
C MET A 99 -3.30 7.23 1.40
N GLY A 100 -2.61 6.25 1.99
CA GLY A 100 -2.74 5.81 3.38
C GLY A 100 -4.17 5.60 3.89
N ILE A 101 -4.41 5.94 5.16
CA ILE A 101 -5.72 5.80 5.83
C ILE A 101 -6.83 6.58 5.11
N SER A 102 -6.50 7.72 4.49
CA SER A 102 -7.48 8.50 3.71
C SER A 102 -7.96 7.73 2.49
N GLY A 103 -7.06 7.04 1.78
CA GLY A 103 -7.40 6.14 0.68
C GLY A 103 -8.26 4.98 1.14
N ALA A 104 -7.91 4.34 2.26
CA ALA A 104 -8.71 3.27 2.84
C ALA A 104 -10.14 3.72 3.19
N LYS A 105 -10.31 4.92 3.77
CA LYS A 105 -11.63 5.51 4.05
C LYS A 105 -12.43 5.77 2.79
N ILE A 106 -11.79 6.27 1.72
CA ILE A 106 -12.45 6.49 0.43
C ILE A 106 -12.91 5.16 -0.17
N VAL A 107 -12.09 4.12 -0.13
CA VAL A 107 -12.46 2.78 -0.62
C VAL A 107 -13.66 2.23 0.16
N ILE A 108 -13.63 2.30 1.50
CA ILE A 108 -14.75 1.88 2.35
C ILE A 108 -16.01 2.68 2.01
N ALA A 109 -15.90 4.01 1.86
CA ALA A 109 -17.03 4.87 1.51
C ALA A 109 -17.63 4.51 0.13
N VAL A 110 -16.79 4.16 -0.85
CA VAL A 110 -17.25 3.72 -2.18
C VAL A 110 -17.97 2.37 -2.10
N ILE A 111 -17.43 1.42 -1.33
CA ILE A 111 -18.06 0.11 -1.12
C ILE A 111 -19.41 0.26 -0.42
N GLU A 112 -19.50 1.07 0.63
CA GLU A 112 -20.76 1.36 1.32
C GLU A 112 -21.78 2.06 0.40
N ALA A 113 -21.33 3.03 -0.41
CA ALA A 113 -22.21 3.73 -1.35
C ALA A 113 -22.79 2.78 -2.41
N ARG A 114 -21.97 1.85 -2.93
CA ARG A 114 -22.44 0.80 -3.85
C ARG A 114 -23.36 -0.22 -3.17
N GLY A 115 -23.08 -0.57 -1.91
CA GLY A 115 -23.95 -1.46 -1.12
C GLY A 115 -25.35 -0.88 -0.92
N ARG A 116 -25.47 0.43 -0.66
CA ARG A 116 -26.76 1.11 -0.50
C ARG A 116 -27.58 1.14 -1.79
N GLN A 117 -26.93 1.25 -2.96
CA GLN A 117 -27.63 1.22 -4.25
C GLN A 117 -28.33 -0.12 -4.53
N HIS A 118 -27.82 -1.24 -3.99
CA HIS A 118 -28.45 -2.54 -4.19
C HIS A 118 -29.61 -2.83 -3.23
N THR A 119 -29.67 -2.17 -2.07
CA THR A 119 -30.78 -2.37 -1.10
C THR A 119 -31.94 -1.41 -1.34
N SER A 120 -31.73 -0.26 -2.00
CA SER A 120 -32.77 0.77 -2.24
C SER A 120 -33.59 0.59 -3.53
N GLY A 121 -33.40 -0.49 -4.30
CA GLY A 121 -34.16 -0.75 -5.54
C GLY A 121 -35.46 -1.57 -5.39
N GLY A 122 -35.91 -1.83 -4.16
CA GLY A 122 -36.91 -2.89 -3.89
C GLY A 122 -38.27 -2.47 -3.33
N GLY A 123 -38.62 -1.18 -3.25
CA GLY A 123 -39.89 -0.80 -2.60
C GLY A 123 -40.37 0.59 -2.93
N ASP A 124 -40.95 0.77 -4.11
CA ASP A 124 -41.78 1.94 -4.44
C ASP A 124 -42.84 1.51 -5.45
N GLY A 125 -43.91 0.88 -4.96
CA GLY A 125 -44.97 0.36 -5.83
C GLY A 125 -46.27 -0.06 -5.16
N GLN A 126 -46.51 0.30 -3.89
CA GLN A 126 -47.72 -0.15 -3.19
C GLN A 126 -48.12 0.85 -2.12
N ASP A 127 -48.68 2.01 -2.51
CA ASP A 127 -49.52 2.86 -1.64
C ASP A 127 -50.21 4.00 -2.44
N ARG A 128 -50.93 3.64 -3.51
CA ARG A 128 -51.88 4.55 -4.18
C ARG A 128 -53.14 3.81 -4.59
N GLY A 129 -54.02 3.56 -3.63
CA GLY A 129 -55.35 3.04 -3.91
C GLY A 129 -56.12 2.60 -2.67
N ALA A 130 -56.67 3.55 -1.92
CA ALA A 130 -57.91 3.42 -1.15
C ALA A 130 -58.40 4.81 -0.74
#